data_AF-A0AA92TRU1-F1
#
_entry.id   AF-A0AA92TRU1-F1
#
_cell.length_a   1.000
_cell.length_b   1.000
_cell.length_c   1.000
_cell.angle_alpha   90.00
_cell.angle_beta   90.00
_cell.angle_gamma   90.00
#
_symmetry.space_group_name_H-M   'P 1'
#
loop_
_entity.id
_entity.type
_entity.pdbx_description
1 polymer ?
#
loop_
_entity_poly.entity_id
_entity_poly.type
_entity_poly.pdbx_seq_one_letter_code
_entity_poly.pdbx_strand_id
1 'polypeptide(L)'
;MRERICKHLREIEEQHHIKILYAVESGSRAWGFSSPDSDWDVRFIYVHEPEWYFHIEEQKDTIEQMFPDETDMSGWDLKKALRLFKSSTLHPEKKTSHDDKLNKLMYDTVNRMATEISNAASVQLFN
;
A
#
# COMPACT_ATOMS: atom_id res chain seq x y z
N MET A 1 4.99 -5.57 18.64
CA MET A 1 4.20 -5.70 17.40
C MET A 1 4.81 -4.95 16.22
N ARG A 2 5.04 -3.63 16.32
CA ARG A 2 5.63 -2.84 15.21
C ARG A 2 6.90 -3.46 14.61
N GLU A 3 7.84 -3.91 15.44
CA GLU A 3 9.06 -4.57 14.97
C GLU A 3 8.81 -5.85 14.17
N ARG A 4 7.79 -6.64 14.56
CA ARG A 4 7.35 -7.84 13.82
C ARG A 4 6.77 -7.47 12.46
N ILE A 5 5.85 -6.50 12.43
CA ILE A 5 5.27 -5.98 11.18
C ILE A 5 6.39 -5.47 10.25
N CYS A 6 7.34 -4.69 10.77
CA CYS A 6 8.49 -4.23 9.97
C CYS A 6 9.37 -5.37 9.45
N LYS A 7 9.53 -6.47 10.21
CA LYS A 7 10.26 -7.65 9.75
C LYS A 7 9.53 -8.32 8.59
N HIS A 8 8.22 -8.56 8.74
CA HIS A 8 7.37 -9.16 7.70
C HIS A 8 7.33 -8.32 6.41
N LEU A 9 7.25 -7.00 6.53
CA LEU A 9 7.30 -6.09 5.38
C LEU A 9 8.63 -6.21 4.62
N ARG A 10 9.77 -6.33 5.32
CA ARG A 10 11.08 -6.55 4.69
C ARG A 10 11.17 -7.91 4.01
N GLU A 11 10.62 -8.95 4.64
CA GLU A 11 10.55 -10.29 4.03
C GLU A 11 9.74 -10.24 2.72
N ILE A 12 8.62 -9.52 2.69
CA ILE A 12 7.83 -9.29 1.48
C ILE A 12 8.62 -8.52 0.41
N GLU A 13 9.33 -7.44 0.79
CA GLU A 13 10.18 -6.66 -0.13
C GLU A 13 11.22 -7.55 -0.82
N GLU A 14 11.93 -8.36 -0.02
CA GLU A 14 12.98 -9.27 -0.50
C GLU A 14 12.40 -10.40 -1.38
N GLN A 15 11.31 -11.03 -0.95
CA GLN A 15 10.70 -12.18 -1.63
C GLN A 15 10.08 -11.80 -2.99
N HIS A 16 9.46 -10.63 -3.07
CA HIS A 16 8.75 -10.18 -4.27
C HIS A 16 9.57 -9.24 -5.14
N HIS A 17 10.78 -8.84 -4.72
CA HIS A 17 11.60 -7.84 -5.40
C HIS A 17 10.83 -6.54 -5.64
N ILE A 18 10.26 -6.02 -4.56
CA ILE A 18 9.48 -4.78 -4.55
C ILE A 18 10.03 -3.83 -3.51
N LYS A 19 9.65 -2.56 -3.65
CA LYS A 19 9.83 -1.55 -2.61
C LYS A 19 8.48 -1.13 -2.05
N ILE A 20 8.30 -1.29 -0.74
CA ILE A 20 7.11 -0.82 -0.04
C ILE A 20 7.28 0.67 0.25
N LEU A 21 6.35 1.47 -0.27
CA LEU A 21 6.35 2.92 -0.11
C LEU A 21 5.64 3.34 1.18
N TYR A 22 4.58 2.62 1.54
CA TYR A 22 3.76 2.92 2.69
C TYR A 22 3.09 1.66 3.21
N ALA A 23 2.99 1.54 4.54
CA ALA A 23 2.24 0.48 5.20
C ALA A 23 1.47 1.06 6.38
N VAL A 24 0.27 0.51 6.62
CA VAL A 24 -0.63 0.98 7.66
C VAL A 24 -1.43 -0.20 8.21
N GLU A 25 -1.65 -0.20 9.53
CA GLU A 25 -2.54 -1.16 10.16
C GLU A 25 -3.98 -0.95 9.68
N SER A 26 -4.64 -2.03 9.33
CA SER A 26 -6.02 -2.09 8.87
C SER A 26 -6.86 -2.99 9.78
N GLY A 27 -8.16 -3.10 9.51
CA GLY A 27 -9.01 -4.08 10.19
C GLY A 27 -9.47 -3.70 11.60
N SER A 28 -9.97 -4.69 12.34
CA SER A 28 -10.80 -4.50 13.54
C SER A 28 -10.11 -3.67 14.64
N ARG A 29 -8.78 -3.78 14.76
CA ARG A 29 -7.93 -3.03 15.68
C ARG A 29 -7.89 -1.53 15.35
N ALA A 30 -7.79 -1.18 14.07
CA ALA A 30 -7.84 0.20 13.60
C ALA A 30 -9.21 0.87 13.86
N TRP A 31 -10.25 0.07 14.09
CA TRP A 31 -11.62 0.53 14.32
C TRP A 31 -12.11 0.37 15.77
N GLY A 32 -11.27 -0.16 16.68
CA GLY A 32 -11.60 -0.32 18.10
C GLY A 32 -12.55 -1.47 18.42
N PHE A 33 -12.74 -2.42 17.49
CA PHE A 33 -13.57 -3.61 17.67
C PHE A 33 -12.77 -4.88 17.97
N SER A 34 -11.44 -4.77 18.12
CA SER A 34 -10.59 -5.92 18.34
C SER A 34 -10.80 -6.57 19.71
N SER A 35 -10.95 -7.88 19.72
CA SER A 35 -10.70 -8.72 20.89
C SER A 35 -9.18 -8.90 21.11
N PRO A 36 -8.74 -9.41 22.28
CA PRO A 36 -7.34 -9.77 22.51
C PRO A 36 -6.76 -10.70 21.43
N ASP A 37 -7.58 -11.61 20.91
CA ASP A 37 -7.24 -12.63 19.91
C ASP A 37 -7.46 -12.16 18.46
N SER A 38 -7.63 -10.85 18.22
CA SER A 38 -7.79 -10.36 16.85
C SER A 38 -6.44 -10.34 16.12
N ASP A 39 -6.47 -10.88 14.90
CA ASP A 39 -5.42 -10.81 13.88
C ASP A 39 -4.92 -9.37 13.66
N TRP A 40 -3.73 -9.26 13.08
CA TRP A 40 -3.14 -7.99 12.68
C TRP A 40 -3.21 -7.81 11.18
N ASP A 41 -4.22 -7.09 10.72
CA ASP A 41 -4.34 -6.75 9.30
C ASP A 41 -3.42 -5.55 8.97
N VAL A 42 -2.66 -5.64 7.90
CA VAL A 42 -1.80 -4.56 7.40
C VAL A 42 -2.04 -4.37 5.91
N ARG A 43 -2.35 -3.12 5.52
CA ARG A 43 -2.40 -2.71 4.11
C ARG A 43 -1.13 -1.96 3.73
N PHE A 44 -0.63 -2.20 2.53
CA PHE A 44 0.55 -1.50 2.02
C PHE A 44 0.47 -1.15 0.53
N ILE A 45 1.26 -0.14 0.13
CA ILE A 45 1.45 0.28 -1.26
C ILE A 45 2.91 0.05 -1.61
N TYR A 46 3.15 -0.58 -2.75
CA TYR A 46 4.49 -0.90 -3.23
C TYR A 46 4.70 -0.54 -4.70
N VAL A 47 5.95 -0.60 -5.13
CA VAL A 47 6.37 -0.49 -6.53
C VAL A 47 7.32 -1.63 -6.88
N HIS A 48 7.28 -2.04 -8.13
CA HIS A 48 8.28 -2.95 -8.71
C HIS A 48 9.48 -2.17 -9.27
N GLU A 49 10.53 -2.90 -9.63
CA GLU A 49 11.58 -2.40 -10.52
C GLU A 49 11.01 -2.05 -11.91
N PRO A 50 11.61 -1.08 -12.64
CA PRO A 50 11.09 -0.58 -13.91
C PRO A 50 10.73 -1.66 -14.94
N GLU A 51 11.53 -2.72 -15.03
CA GLU A 51 11.39 -3.81 -15.99
C GLU A 51 10.04 -4.51 -15.88
N TRP A 52 9.49 -4.61 -14.67
CA TRP A 52 8.18 -5.21 -14.43
C TRP A 52 7.05 -4.43 -15.13
N TYR A 53 7.22 -3.12 -15.31
CA TYR A 53 6.24 -2.28 -16.00
C TYR A 53 6.38 -2.29 -17.53
N PHE A 54 7.44 -2.88 -18.09
CA PHE A 54 7.68 -2.94 -19.54
C PHE A 54 6.96 -4.11 -20.23
N HIS A 55 6.14 -4.85 -19.49
CA HIS A 55 5.31 -5.90 -20.03
C HIS A 55 4.05 -5.32 -20.70
N ILE A 56 3.72 -5.81 -21.89
CA ILE A 56 2.50 -5.43 -22.62
C ILE A 56 1.25 -5.90 -21.87
N GLU A 57 1.30 -7.11 -21.33
CA GLU A 57 0.21 -7.72 -20.57
C GLU A 57 0.21 -7.25 -19.11
N GLU A 58 -0.98 -7.14 -18.53
CA GLU A 58 -1.13 -6.83 -17.11
C GLU A 58 -0.52 -7.94 -16.24
N GLN A 59 0.39 -7.55 -15.37
CA GLN A 59 1.01 -8.42 -14.37
C GLN A 59 0.19 -8.40 -13.07
N LYS A 60 0.35 -9.44 -12.23
CA LYS A 60 -0.34 -9.52 -10.93
C LYS A 60 0.11 -8.36 -10.02
N ASP A 61 -0.80 -7.43 -9.78
CA ASP A 61 -0.55 -6.15 -9.10
C ASP A 61 -1.02 -6.14 -7.63
N THR A 62 -1.12 -7.33 -7.02
CA THR A 62 -1.56 -7.53 -5.63
C THR A 62 -0.76 -8.63 -4.96
N ILE A 63 -0.39 -8.38 -3.70
CA ILE A 63 0.27 -9.34 -2.81
C ILE A 63 -0.63 -9.55 -1.60
N GLU A 64 -0.88 -10.81 -1.24
CA GLU A 64 -1.63 -11.22 -0.05
C GLU A 64 -0.83 -12.32 0.63
N GLN A 65 -0.52 -12.14 1.92
CA GLN A 65 0.33 -13.07 2.66
C GLN A 65 -0.06 -13.10 4.14
N MET A 66 -0.42 -14.29 4.62
CA MET A 66 -0.67 -14.56 6.03
C MET A 66 0.60 -15.14 6.69
N PHE A 67 1.02 -14.54 7.79
CA PHE A 67 2.15 -15.03 8.59
C PHE A 67 1.69 -15.96 9.72
N PRO A 68 2.55 -16.87 10.22
CA PRO A 68 2.20 -17.81 11.30
C PRO A 68 1.78 -17.15 12.62
N ASP A 69 2.05 -15.86 12.77
CA ASP A 69 1.78 -15.07 13.97
C ASP A 69 0.50 -14.24 13.86
N GLU A 70 -0.44 -14.68 13.01
CA GLU A 70 -1.77 -14.09 12.77
C GLU A 70 -1.68 -12.66 12.21
N THR A 71 -0.62 -12.37 11.46
CA THR A 71 -0.48 -11.12 10.72
C THR A 71 -0.93 -11.35 9.28
N ASP A 72 -2.00 -10.68 8.86
CA ASP A 72 -2.48 -10.68 7.47
C ASP A 72 -2.00 -9.42 6.74
N MET A 73 -1.35 -9.60 5.61
CA MET A 73 -0.71 -8.52 4.85
C MET A 73 -1.30 -8.47 3.45
N SER A 74 -1.87 -7.33 3.09
CA SER A 74 -2.42 -7.10 1.74
C SER A 74 -1.84 -5.83 1.11
N GLY A 75 -1.33 -5.96 -0.11
CA GLY A 75 -0.62 -4.89 -0.81
C GLY A 75 -1.11 -4.69 -2.23
N TRP A 76 -1.13 -3.43 -2.67
CA TRP A 76 -1.34 -3.09 -4.08
C TRP A 76 -0.13 -2.38 -4.66
N ASP A 77 0.18 -2.72 -5.92
CA ASP A 77 1.08 -1.91 -6.73
C ASP A 77 0.53 -0.48 -6.84
N LEU A 78 1.44 0.51 -6.90
CA LEU A 78 1.12 1.93 -6.98
C LEU A 78 0.16 2.25 -8.13
N LYS A 79 0.34 1.66 -9.32
CA LYS A 79 -0.55 1.90 -10.48
C LYS A 79 -1.97 1.43 -10.18
N LYS A 80 -2.13 0.29 -9.51
CA LYS A 80 -3.44 -0.19 -9.06
C LYS A 80 -4.05 0.72 -8.01
N ALA A 81 -3.29 1.10 -6.99
CA ALA A 81 -3.76 2.02 -5.95
C ALA A 81 -4.29 3.33 -6.57
N LEU A 82 -3.53 3.93 -7.50
CA LEU A 82 -3.94 5.12 -8.24
C LEU A 82 -5.21 4.90 -9.07
N ARG A 83 -5.34 3.77 -9.78
CA ARG A 83 -6.57 3.42 -10.53
C ARG A 83 -7.77 3.30 -9.60
N LEU A 84 -7.60 2.64 -8.45
CA LEU A 84 -8.67 2.43 -7.48
C LEU A 84 -9.10 3.75 -6.81
N PHE A 85 -8.18 4.66 -6.53
CA PHE A 85 -8.50 5.99 -6.02
C PHE A 85 -9.18 6.89 -7.06
N LYS A 86 -8.78 6.77 -8.33
CA LYS A 86 -9.44 7.47 -9.44
C LYS A 86 -10.85 6.94 -9.67
N SER A 87 -11.02 5.62 -9.63
CA SER A 87 -12.34 4.99 -9.68
C SER A 87 -13.08 5.28 -8.38
N SER A 88 -14.41 5.35 -8.41
CA SER A 88 -15.21 5.72 -7.23
C SER A 88 -15.07 4.80 -6.01
N THR A 89 -14.46 3.63 -6.17
CA THR A 89 -14.46 2.52 -5.19
C THR A 89 -13.70 2.84 -3.91
N LEU A 90 -12.62 3.64 -3.97
CA LEU A 90 -11.84 4.04 -2.79
C LEU A 90 -11.67 5.56 -2.67
N HIS A 91 -12.47 6.33 -3.42
CA HIS A 91 -12.38 7.79 -3.35
C HIS A 91 -12.87 8.26 -1.98
N PRO A 92 -12.06 9.02 -1.20
CA PRO A 92 -12.37 9.34 0.20
C PRO A 92 -13.66 10.14 0.40
N GLU A 93 -14.14 10.81 -0.65
CA GLU A 93 -15.40 11.58 -0.61
C GLU A 93 -16.64 10.76 -0.99
N LYS A 94 -16.48 9.50 -1.42
CA LYS A 94 -17.58 8.60 -1.76
C LYS A 94 -17.79 7.62 -0.61
N LYS A 95 -18.63 8.02 0.36
CA LYS A 95 -18.99 7.30 1.60
C LYS A 95 -19.69 5.95 1.35
N THR A 96 -18.98 4.99 0.81
CA THR A 96 -19.55 3.69 0.42
C THR A 96 -18.74 2.50 0.93
N SER A 97 -17.58 2.73 1.57
CA SER A 97 -16.74 1.66 2.11
C SER A 97 -16.64 1.72 3.63
N HIS A 98 -16.65 0.55 4.28
CA HIS A 98 -16.36 0.44 5.71
C HIS A 98 -14.92 0.92 6.04
N ASP A 99 -14.05 1.01 5.03
CA ASP A 99 -12.64 1.41 5.14
C ASP A 99 -12.37 2.90 4.80
N ASP A 100 -13.38 3.78 4.78
CA ASP A 100 -13.26 5.18 4.30
C ASP A 100 -12.09 5.98 4.94
N LYS A 101 -11.83 5.82 6.25
CA LYS A 101 -10.71 6.50 6.93
C LYS A 101 -9.34 6.00 6.44
N LEU A 102 -9.22 4.69 6.25
CA LEU A 102 -8.00 4.05 5.77
C LEU A 102 -7.74 4.45 4.32
N ASN A 103 -8.77 4.42 3.47
CA ASN A 103 -8.70 4.85 2.09
C ASN A 103 -8.27 6.31 1.97
N LYS A 104 -8.82 7.19 2.83
CA LYS A 104 -8.40 8.59 2.90
C LYS A 104 -6.93 8.74 3.29
N LEU A 105 -6.47 8.01 4.31
CA LEU A 105 -5.08 8.07 4.75
C LEU A 105 -4.10 7.59 3.66
N MET A 106 -4.43 6.51 2.96
CA MET A 106 -3.64 6.02 1.84
C MET A 106 -3.65 7.02 0.67
N TYR A 107 -4.81 7.58 0.32
CA TYR A 107 -4.96 8.59 -0.72
C TYR A 107 -4.13 9.85 -0.44
N ASP A 108 -4.27 10.41 0.77
CA ASP A 108 -3.52 11.59 1.20
C ASP A 108 -2.00 11.33 1.17
N THR A 109 -1.60 10.10 1.51
CA THR A 109 -0.19 9.70 1.50
C THR A 109 0.38 9.61 0.09
N VAL A 110 -0.35 8.99 -0.85
CA VAL A 110 0.08 8.95 -2.26
C VAL A 110 0.18 10.36 -2.84
N ASN A 111 -0.76 11.25 -2.54
CA ASN A 111 -0.69 12.65 -3.01
C ASN A 111 0.49 13.42 -2.42
N ARG A 112 0.82 13.17 -1.14
CA ARG A 112 1.98 13.77 -0.50
C ARG A 112 3.27 13.31 -1.15
N MET A 113 3.41 12.01 -1.39
CA MET A 113 4.57 11.44 -2.11
C MET A 113 4.73 12.08 -3.50
N ALA A 114 3.64 12.23 -4.25
CA ALA A 114 3.67 12.89 -5.56
C ALA A 114 4.15 14.36 -5.47
N THR A 115 3.72 15.08 -4.44
CA THR A 115 4.13 16.48 -4.20
C THR A 115 5.61 16.57 -3.84
N GLU A 116 6.08 15.70 -2.95
CA GLU A 116 7.49 15.65 -2.51
C GLU A 116 8.44 15.29 -3.66
N ILE A 117 8.08 14.29 -4.49
CA ILE A 117 8.85 13.91 -5.69
C ILE A 117 8.91 15.07 -6.69
N SER A 118 7.77 15.75 -6.94
CA SER A 118 7.72 16.88 -7.87
C SER A 118 8.61 18.04 -7.43
N ASN A 119 8.77 18.24 -6.12
CA ASN A 119 9.64 19.27 -5.56
C ASN A 119 11.12 18.85 -5.54
N ALA A 120 11.41 17.55 -5.49
CA ALA A 120 12.78 17.00 -5.54
C ALA A 120 13.34 16.96 -6.97
N ALA A 121 12.47 16.82 -7.98
CA ALA A 121 12.86 16.75 -9.37
C ALA A 121 13.01 18.15 -9.99
N SER A 122 14.16 18.79 -9.79
CA SER A 122 14.68 19.72 -10.81
C SER A 122 15.32 18.86 -11.91
N VAL A 123 14.62 18.67 -13.02
CA VAL A 123 15.22 18.07 -14.22
C VAL A 123 16.31 19.02 -14.71
N GLN A 124 17.58 18.66 -14.56
CA GLN A 124 18.62 19.24 -15.40
C GLN A 124 18.43 18.66 -16.80
N LEU A 125 17.90 19.48 -17.70
CA LEU A 125 17.92 19.20 -19.12
C LEU A 125 19.40 19.09 -19.54
N PHE A 126 19.83 17.92 -20.00
CA PHE A 126 21.11 17.81 -20.70
C PHE A 126 20.96 18.51 -22.05
N ASN A 127 21.82 19.52 -22.29
CA ASN A 127 21.96 20.22 -23.58
C ASN A 127 22.45 19.28 -24.68
#